data_AF-A0A6J1VX02-F1
#
_entry.id   AF-A0A6J1VX02-F1
#
_cell.length_a   1.000
_cell.length_b   1.000
_cell.length_c   1.000
_cell.angle_alpha   90.00
_cell.angle_beta   90.00
_cell.angle_gamma   90.00
#
_symmetry.space_group_name_H-M   'P 1'
#
loop_
_entity.id
_entity.type
_entity.pdbx_description
1 polymer ?
#
loop_
_entity_poly.entity_id
_entity_poly.type
_entity_poly.pdbx_seq_one_letter_code
_entity_poly.pdbx_strand_id
1 'polypeptide(L)'
;NRMWRKTRSKREGSTCIGVDPNRNWAAGFGGSGASGNPCSETYRGPYAESEPEVKAIVDFVRQHGNIKAFISIHSYSQMLLYPYGYTKEQAADHLELDALAKKAVAALESLHGTKYRYGSIINTIYQASGGTVDWTYDQGIKYSYTFELRDKGRYGFLLPANQILPTAEETWLALRVIMEHTRDHPY
;
A
#
# COMPACT_ATOMS: atom_id res chain seq x y z
N ASN A 1 16.83 10.38 -12.75
CA ASN A 1 16.72 10.88 -11.37
C ASN A 1 16.45 9.69 -10.46
N ARG A 2 17.36 9.37 -9.52
CA ARG A 2 17.26 8.20 -8.63
C ARG A 2 16.12 8.30 -7.60
N MET A 3 15.64 9.50 -7.31
CA MET A 3 14.59 9.78 -6.32
C MET A 3 13.20 9.97 -6.94
N TRP A 4 13.04 9.67 -8.24
CA TRP A 4 11.74 9.77 -8.88
C TRP A 4 10.77 8.71 -8.33
N ARG A 5 9.56 9.12 -7.90
CA ARG A 5 8.53 8.23 -7.33
C ARG A 5 7.27 8.11 -8.18
N LYS A 6 6.88 9.19 -8.87
CA LYS A 6 5.62 9.27 -9.63
C LYS A 6 5.65 8.43 -10.91
N THR A 7 4.52 8.35 -11.61
CA THR A 7 4.48 7.91 -13.01
C THR A 7 5.25 8.87 -13.93
N ARG A 8 5.23 8.62 -15.25
CA ARG A 8 5.85 9.50 -16.25
C ARG A 8 4.83 10.15 -17.21
N SER A 9 3.56 10.17 -16.82
CA SER A 9 2.48 10.79 -17.59
C SER A 9 2.73 12.30 -17.78
N LYS A 10 2.32 12.80 -18.95
CA LYS A 10 2.39 14.23 -19.30
C LYS A 10 0.97 14.77 -19.36
N ARG A 11 0.79 16.01 -18.92
CA ARG A 11 -0.50 16.71 -18.96
C ARG A 11 -0.37 18.00 -19.74
N GLU A 12 -1.30 18.24 -20.65
CA GLU A 12 -1.41 19.52 -21.34
C GLU A 12 -1.62 20.67 -20.34
N GLY A 13 -0.95 21.80 -20.56
CA GLY A 13 -1.00 22.95 -19.65
C GLY A 13 -0.15 22.82 -18.37
N SER A 14 0.68 21.78 -18.24
CA SER A 14 1.64 21.63 -17.14
C SER A 14 3.01 21.19 -17.66
N THR A 15 4.08 21.81 -17.16
CA THR A 15 5.46 21.36 -17.43
C THR A 15 5.90 20.24 -16.46
N CYS A 16 5.16 20.04 -15.37
CA CYS A 16 5.42 18.99 -14.39
C CYS A 16 4.92 17.62 -14.88
N ILE A 17 5.66 16.57 -14.53
CA ILE A 17 5.49 15.20 -15.02
C ILE A 17 5.01 14.29 -13.88
N GLY A 18 4.10 13.38 -14.20
CA GLY A 18 3.74 12.25 -13.36
C GLY A 18 2.74 12.54 -12.26
N VAL A 19 2.03 11.48 -11.89
CA VAL A 19 1.06 11.37 -10.81
C VAL A 19 1.59 10.41 -9.75
N ASP A 20 1.25 10.61 -8.48
CA ASP A 20 1.50 9.59 -7.45
C ASP A 20 0.52 8.43 -7.67
N PRO A 21 1.00 7.23 -8.10
CA PRO A 21 0.12 6.11 -8.38
C PRO A 21 -0.61 5.61 -7.13
N ASN A 22 -0.14 5.93 -5.92
CA ASN A 22 -0.83 5.59 -4.66
C ASN A 22 -1.63 6.78 -4.08
N ARG A 23 -2.02 7.74 -4.93
CA ARG A 23 -3.05 8.77 -4.66
C ARG A 23 -4.12 8.83 -5.76
N ASN A 24 -4.03 7.94 -6.74
CA ASN A 24 -4.82 7.98 -7.95
C ASN A 24 -6.03 7.04 -7.91
N TRP A 25 -6.22 6.23 -6.87
CA TRP A 25 -7.31 5.25 -6.80
C TRP A 25 -8.63 5.89 -6.42
N ALA A 26 -9.75 5.26 -6.81
CA ALA A 26 -11.10 5.76 -6.54
C ALA A 26 -11.58 5.50 -5.09
N ALA A 27 -10.72 5.75 -4.10
CA ALA A 27 -11.01 5.61 -2.67
C ALA A 27 -10.72 6.93 -1.95
N GLY A 28 -11.76 7.72 -1.64
CA GLY A 28 -11.60 9.07 -1.08
C GLY A 28 -10.83 10.05 -1.99
N PHE A 29 -10.73 9.77 -3.30
CA PHE A 29 -9.90 10.51 -4.26
C PHE A 29 -10.05 12.04 -4.13
N GLY A 30 -8.92 12.74 -3.91
CA GLY A 30 -8.93 14.19 -3.74
C GLY A 30 -9.17 14.70 -2.34
N GLY A 31 -9.43 13.81 -1.38
CA GLY A 31 -9.43 14.13 0.03
C GLY A 31 -8.04 14.44 0.57
N SER A 32 -7.96 14.67 1.89
CA SER A 32 -6.73 14.96 2.61
C SER A 32 -5.60 13.93 2.35
N GLY A 33 -4.36 14.41 2.36
CA GLY A 33 -3.18 13.58 2.15
C GLY A 33 -2.76 13.40 0.68
N ALA A 34 -3.45 14.06 -0.25
CA ALA A 34 -3.07 14.18 -1.66
C ALA A 34 -3.06 15.64 -2.11
N SER A 35 -2.31 15.95 -3.17
CA SER A 35 -2.21 17.30 -3.73
C SER A 35 -2.95 17.43 -5.05
N GLY A 36 -3.58 18.59 -5.28
CA GLY A 36 -4.08 19.00 -6.59
C GLY A 36 -3.03 19.66 -7.50
N ASN A 37 -1.83 19.95 -6.98
CA ASN A 37 -0.76 20.59 -7.74
C ASN A 37 0.02 19.55 -8.57
N PRO A 38 0.07 19.64 -9.92
CA PRO A 38 0.80 18.70 -10.79
C PRO A 38 2.29 18.53 -10.46
N CYS A 39 2.91 19.52 -9.84
CA CYS A 39 4.32 19.49 -9.46
C CYS A 39 4.59 18.83 -8.11
N SER A 40 3.55 18.52 -7.33
CA SER A 40 3.70 17.84 -6.05
C SER A 40 4.09 16.37 -6.22
N GLU A 41 4.88 15.84 -5.29
CA GLU A 41 5.19 14.41 -5.20
C GLU A 41 3.97 13.56 -4.86
N THR A 42 2.96 14.15 -4.21
CA THR A 42 1.67 13.49 -3.88
C THR A 42 0.54 13.97 -4.80
N TYR A 43 0.87 14.42 -6.01
CA TYR A 43 -0.13 14.84 -6.99
C TYR A 43 -1.07 13.68 -7.30
N ARG A 44 -2.36 13.86 -7.05
CA ARG A 44 -3.39 12.81 -7.22
C ARG A 44 -3.73 12.49 -8.67
N GLY A 45 -3.36 13.35 -9.61
CA GLY A 45 -3.82 13.26 -11.00
C GLY A 45 -5.09 14.07 -11.26
N PRO A 46 -5.50 14.19 -12.53
CA PRO A 46 -6.66 15.00 -12.92
C PRO A 46 -8.00 14.39 -12.49
N TYR A 47 -8.10 13.07 -12.41
CA TYR A 47 -9.26 12.30 -11.96
C TYR A 47 -8.83 10.93 -11.43
N ALA A 48 -9.69 10.22 -10.70
CA ALA A 48 -9.37 8.89 -10.18
C ALA A 48 -9.14 7.90 -11.33
N GLU A 49 -8.16 7.02 -11.20
CA GLU A 49 -7.78 6.00 -12.19
C GLU A 49 -7.33 6.61 -13.52
N SER A 50 -6.79 7.84 -13.50
CA SER A 50 -6.26 8.52 -14.69
C SER A 50 -4.95 7.93 -15.21
N GLU A 51 -4.17 7.28 -14.35
CA GLU A 51 -2.93 6.65 -14.77
C GLU A 51 -3.20 5.27 -15.38
N PRO A 52 -2.71 4.98 -16.60
CA PRO A 52 -2.97 3.71 -17.27
C PRO A 52 -2.45 2.50 -16.47
N GLU A 53 -1.40 2.67 -15.68
CA GLU A 53 -0.86 1.64 -14.80
C GLU A 53 -1.83 1.29 -13.66
N VAL A 54 -2.49 2.29 -13.06
CA VAL A 54 -3.52 2.10 -12.03
C VAL A 54 -4.77 1.51 -12.67
N LYS A 55 -5.20 2.08 -13.80
CA LYS A 55 -6.39 1.63 -14.53
C LYS A 55 -6.29 0.16 -14.95
N ALA A 56 -5.13 -0.30 -15.38
CA ALA A 56 -4.91 -1.70 -15.75
C ALA A 56 -5.13 -2.66 -14.56
N ILE A 57 -4.65 -2.31 -13.37
CA ILE A 57 -4.86 -3.15 -12.16
C ILE A 57 -6.33 -3.11 -11.75
N VAL A 58 -6.94 -1.93 -11.78
CA VAL A 58 -8.37 -1.77 -11.48
C VAL A 58 -9.23 -2.62 -12.41
N ASP A 59 -8.98 -2.56 -13.71
CA ASP A 59 -9.73 -3.32 -14.72
C ASP A 59 -9.55 -4.82 -14.50
N PHE A 60 -8.33 -5.28 -14.21
CA PHE A 60 -8.06 -6.67 -13.89
C PHE A 60 -8.82 -7.13 -12.63
N VAL A 61 -8.78 -6.35 -11.55
CA VAL A 61 -9.46 -6.69 -10.29
C VAL A 61 -10.98 -6.77 -10.50
N ARG A 62 -11.57 -5.78 -11.17
CA ARG A 62 -13.01 -5.75 -11.51
C ARG A 62 -13.40 -6.91 -12.41
N GLN A 63 -12.59 -7.24 -13.41
CA GLN A 63 -12.86 -8.33 -14.35
C GLN A 63 -12.71 -9.71 -13.71
N HIS A 64 -11.71 -9.91 -12.86
CA HIS A 64 -11.48 -11.19 -12.20
C HIS A 64 -12.59 -11.52 -11.19
N GLY A 65 -13.04 -10.53 -10.40
CA GLY A 65 -14.19 -10.65 -9.52
C GLY A 65 -14.08 -11.66 -8.36
N ASN A 66 -12.91 -12.26 -8.13
CA ASN A 66 -12.75 -13.33 -7.12
C ASN A 66 -11.38 -13.30 -6.41
N ILE A 67 -10.74 -12.13 -6.36
CA ILE A 67 -9.49 -11.92 -5.60
C ILE A 67 -9.86 -11.81 -4.12
N LYS A 68 -9.19 -12.57 -3.25
CA LYS A 68 -9.51 -12.63 -1.80
C LYS A 68 -8.53 -11.87 -0.91
N ALA A 69 -7.32 -11.65 -1.39
CA ALA A 69 -6.30 -10.84 -0.73
C ALA A 69 -5.57 -9.97 -1.75
N PHE A 70 -5.24 -8.75 -1.35
CA PHE A 70 -4.44 -7.81 -2.14
C PHE A 70 -3.31 -7.26 -1.28
N ILE A 71 -2.08 -7.39 -1.74
CA ILE A 71 -0.91 -6.93 -0.99
C ILE A 71 -0.11 -5.95 -1.85
N SER A 72 -0.05 -4.69 -1.44
CA SER A 72 0.78 -3.66 -2.07
C SER A 72 2.09 -3.52 -1.31
N ILE A 73 3.23 -3.63 -2.00
CA ILE A 73 4.55 -3.62 -1.36
C ILE A 73 5.27 -2.29 -1.68
N HIS A 74 5.66 -1.57 -0.63
CA HIS A 74 6.37 -0.31 -0.65
C HIS A 74 7.62 -0.38 0.25
N SER A 75 8.43 0.67 0.20
CA SER A 75 9.45 0.97 1.21
C SER A 75 9.51 2.48 1.41
N TYR A 76 10.00 2.99 2.54
CA TYR A 76 10.56 2.31 3.71
C TYR A 76 9.76 2.73 4.94
N SER A 77 9.82 1.95 6.03
CA SER A 77 9.45 2.34 7.41
C SER A 77 9.30 1.15 8.35
N GLN A 78 9.32 -0.09 7.83
CA GLN A 78 9.00 -1.31 8.56
C GLN A 78 7.59 -1.26 9.17
N MET A 79 6.58 -1.22 8.31
CA MET A 79 5.17 -1.23 8.70
C MET A 79 4.35 -2.24 7.89
N LEU A 80 3.35 -2.84 8.53
CA LEU A 80 2.30 -3.63 7.88
C LEU A 80 0.96 -2.96 8.14
N LEU A 81 0.38 -2.40 7.10
CA LEU A 81 -0.77 -1.51 7.21
C LEU A 81 -1.99 -2.13 6.56
N TYR A 82 -3.16 -1.76 7.05
CA TYR A 82 -4.45 -2.13 6.48
C TYR A 82 -5.39 -0.90 6.41
N PRO A 83 -6.53 -0.99 5.73
CA PRO A 83 -7.48 0.12 5.63
C PRO A 83 -8.02 0.63 6.98
N TYR A 84 -8.46 1.88 7.09
CA TYR A 84 -8.45 2.90 6.05
C TYR A 84 -7.29 3.90 6.19
N GLY A 85 -6.89 4.50 5.07
CA GLY A 85 -6.03 5.67 4.99
C GLY A 85 -6.80 6.98 4.80
N TYR A 86 -7.89 6.96 4.01
CA TYR A 86 -8.61 8.19 3.66
C TYR A 86 -9.57 8.69 4.76
N THR A 87 -10.05 7.79 5.63
CA THR A 87 -11.05 8.08 6.69
C THR A 87 -10.59 7.57 8.07
N LYS A 88 -11.14 8.16 9.14
CA LYS A 88 -10.95 7.71 10.53
C LYS A 88 -11.91 6.59 10.92
N GLU A 89 -12.91 6.30 10.10
CA GLU A 89 -13.79 5.15 10.30
C GLU A 89 -12.95 3.87 10.26
N GLN A 90 -13.31 2.92 11.12
CA GLN A 90 -12.66 1.61 11.11
C GLN A 90 -13.25 0.75 10.00
N ALA A 91 -12.38 -0.03 9.34
CA ALA A 91 -12.82 -1.13 8.50
C ALA A 91 -13.75 -2.06 9.28
N ALA A 92 -14.80 -2.59 8.63
CA ALA A 92 -15.75 -3.50 9.28
C ALA A 92 -15.03 -4.72 9.87
N ASP A 93 -13.98 -5.19 9.19
CA ASP A 93 -13.15 -6.33 9.59
C ASP A 93 -11.92 -5.94 10.43
N HIS A 94 -11.88 -4.73 10.99
CA HIS A 94 -10.70 -4.18 11.68
C HIS A 94 -10.06 -5.16 12.68
N LEU A 95 -10.86 -5.81 13.52
CA LEU A 95 -10.36 -6.73 14.54
C LEU A 95 -9.63 -7.94 13.93
N GLU A 96 -10.15 -8.48 12.83
CA GLU A 96 -9.52 -9.59 12.13
C GLU A 96 -8.26 -9.14 11.39
N LEU A 97 -8.35 -7.98 10.71
CA LEU A 97 -7.22 -7.42 9.98
C LEU A 97 -6.03 -7.10 10.90
N ASP A 98 -6.31 -6.55 12.09
CA ASP A 98 -5.30 -6.24 13.09
C ASP A 98 -4.67 -7.52 13.68
N ALA A 99 -5.50 -8.50 14.05
CA ALA A 99 -5.03 -9.77 14.59
C ALA A 99 -4.16 -10.53 13.57
N LEU A 100 -4.53 -10.51 12.29
CA LEU A 100 -3.74 -11.12 11.21
C LEU A 100 -2.43 -10.34 10.97
N ALA A 101 -2.46 -9.00 10.95
CA ALA A 101 -1.25 -8.19 10.84
C ALA A 101 -0.27 -8.48 11.97
N LYS A 102 -0.76 -8.59 13.20
CA LYS A 102 0.03 -8.97 14.38
C LYS A 102 0.72 -10.32 14.21
N LYS A 103 0.02 -11.34 13.70
CA LYS A 103 0.61 -12.65 13.42
C LYS A 103 1.68 -12.58 12.33
N ALA A 104 1.39 -11.84 11.26
CA ALA A 104 2.30 -11.70 10.13
C ALA A 104 3.61 -10.98 10.52
N VAL A 105 3.54 -9.89 11.30
CA VAL A 105 4.76 -9.21 11.79
C VAL A 105 5.55 -10.06 12.77
N ALA A 106 4.89 -10.90 13.58
CA ALA A 106 5.59 -11.82 14.49
C ALA A 106 6.37 -12.89 13.72
N ALA A 107 5.78 -13.44 12.65
CA ALA A 107 6.46 -14.39 11.77
C ALA A 107 7.65 -13.74 11.05
N LEU A 108 7.50 -12.51 10.56
CA LEU A 108 8.59 -11.73 9.98
C LEU A 108 9.73 -11.53 10.99
N GLU A 109 9.39 -11.07 12.20
CA GLU A 109 10.37 -10.79 13.25
C GLU A 109 11.17 -12.03 13.64
N SER A 110 10.59 -13.23 13.55
CA SER A 110 11.24 -14.48 13.98
C SER A 110 12.52 -14.84 13.23
N LEU A 111 12.73 -14.34 12.01
CA LEU A 111 13.88 -14.73 11.20
C LEU A 111 15.12 -13.89 11.51
N HIS A 112 14.97 -12.57 11.50
CA HIS A 112 16.09 -11.62 11.62
C HIS A 112 15.93 -10.61 12.77
N GLY A 113 14.87 -10.72 13.59
CA GLY A 113 14.56 -9.79 14.67
C GLY A 113 14.03 -8.42 14.22
N THR A 114 13.57 -8.31 12.96
CA THR A 114 13.15 -7.03 12.38
C THR A 114 11.76 -6.63 12.87
N LYS A 115 11.70 -5.55 13.65
CA LYS A 115 10.46 -5.07 14.25
C LYS A 115 9.65 -4.19 13.32
N TYR A 116 8.46 -4.64 12.95
CA TYR A 116 7.47 -3.87 12.18
C TYR A 116 6.39 -3.28 13.10
N ARG A 117 5.92 -2.07 12.79
CA ARG A 117 4.65 -1.56 13.33
C ARG A 117 3.50 -2.09 12.48
N TYR A 118 2.29 -2.16 13.02
CA TYR A 118 1.10 -2.46 12.25
C TYR A 118 -0.10 -1.66 12.77
N GLY A 119 -1.12 -1.53 11.92
CA GLY A 119 -2.35 -0.82 12.23
C GLY A 119 -3.01 -0.26 10.97
N SER A 120 -4.14 0.45 11.13
CA SER A 120 -4.74 1.16 10.01
C SER A 120 -3.80 2.25 9.49
N ILE A 121 -3.84 2.52 8.19
CA ILE A 121 -2.97 3.51 7.53
C ILE A 121 -3.04 4.87 8.24
N ILE A 122 -4.25 5.38 8.48
CA ILE A 122 -4.45 6.71 9.07
C ILE A 122 -3.86 6.84 10.49
N ASN A 123 -3.94 5.78 11.30
CA ASN A 123 -3.48 5.80 12.69
C ASN A 123 -1.99 5.47 12.83
N THR A 124 -1.42 4.75 11.87
CA THR A 124 -0.04 4.25 11.95
C THR A 124 0.95 5.17 11.25
N ILE A 125 0.53 5.74 10.11
CA ILE A 125 1.31 6.63 9.25
C ILE A 125 0.76 8.06 9.31
N TYR A 126 -0.33 8.32 8.59
CA TYR A 126 -0.99 9.61 8.45
C TYR A 126 -2.20 9.44 7.51
N GLN A 127 -3.08 10.42 7.46
CA GLN A 127 -4.24 10.42 6.55
C GLN A 127 -3.80 10.54 5.07
N ALA A 128 -4.21 9.60 4.22
CA ALA A 128 -3.86 9.56 2.81
C ALA A 128 -5.06 9.11 1.96
N SER A 129 -5.49 9.95 1.02
CA SER A 129 -6.56 9.62 0.07
C SER A 129 -6.05 8.95 -1.20
N GLY A 130 -6.95 8.22 -1.88
CA GLY A 130 -6.67 7.60 -3.19
C GLY A 130 -5.66 6.47 -3.14
N GLY A 131 -5.57 5.76 -2.02
CA GLY A 131 -4.65 4.64 -1.83
C GLY A 131 -5.16 3.32 -2.39
N THR A 132 -4.24 2.46 -2.82
CA THR A 132 -4.54 1.14 -3.42
C THR A 132 -5.38 0.25 -2.52
N VAL A 133 -4.95 0.06 -1.27
CA VAL A 133 -5.56 -0.95 -0.38
C VAL A 133 -6.89 -0.51 0.21
N ASP A 134 -7.13 0.80 0.30
CA ASP A 134 -8.45 1.34 0.62
C ASP A 134 -9.42 0.99 -0.52
N TRP A 135 -9.03 1.23 -1.77
CA TRP A 135 -9.85 0.90 -2.93
C TRP A 135 -10.12 -0.60 -3.05
N THR A 136 -9.12 -1.46 -2.87
CA THR A 136 -9.33 -2.92 -2.97
C THR A 136 -10.24 -3.44 -1.86
N TYR A 137 -10.15 -2.87 -0.66
CA TYR A 137 -11.07 -3.19 0.42
C TYR A 137 -12.50 -2.71 0.13
N ASP A 138 -12.66 -1.51 -0.43
CA ASP A 138 -13.96 -1.00 -0.90
C ASP A 138 -14.57 -1.87 -2.01
N GLN A 139 -13.76 -2.59 -2.79
CA GLN A 139 -14.22 -3.59 -3.77
C GLN A 139 -14.57 -4.95 -3.15
N GLY A 140 -14.50 -5.10 -1.83
CA GLY A 140 -14.79 -6.34 -1.11
C GLY A 140 -13.61 -7.30 -0.98
N ILE A 141 -12.38 -6.88 -1.30
CA ILE A 141 -11.18 -7.68 -1.04
C ILE A 141 -10.77 -7.47 0.41
N LYS A 142 -11.35 -8.28 1.31
CA LYS A 142 -11.17 -8.19 2.76
C LYS A 142 -9.71 -8.09 3.19
N TYR A 143 -8.86 -9.01 2.73
CA TYR A 143 -7.44 -9.06 3.13
C TYR A 143 -6.58 -8.12 2.30
N SER A 144 -6.81 -6.81 2.43
CA SER A 144 -6.06 -5.76 1.76
C SER A 144 -4.98 -5.17 2.67
N TYR A 145 -3.70 -5.31 2.30
CA TYR A 145 -2.56 -4.89 3.13
C TYR A 145 -1.50 -4.13 2.34
N THR A 146 -0.85 -3.18 3.00
CA THR A 146 0.34 -2.48 2.49
C THR A 146 1.55 -2.82 3.36
N PHE A 147 2.63 -3.30 2.74
CA PHE A 147 3.94 -3.36 3.39
C PHE A 147 4.73 -2.08 3.13
N GLU A 148 5.36 -1.54 4.16
CA GLU A 148 6.49 -0.61 4.06
C GLU A 148 7.72 -1.34 4.57
N LEU A 149 8.60 -1.79 3.67
CA LEU A 149 9.73 -2.66 3.99
C LEU A 149 10.86 -1.93 4.74
N ARG A 150 12.00 -2.62 4.90
CA ARG A 150 13.22 -2.04 5.48
C ARG A 150 13.67 -0.78 4.72
N ASP A 151 14.37 0.15 5.37
CA ASP A 151 14.68 0.22 6.80
C ASP A 151 13.81 1.28 7.51
N LYS A 152 14.30 1.83 8.62
CA LYS A 152 13.64 2.93 9.36
C LYS A 152 14.20 4.32 9.02
N GLY A 153 14.91 4.45 7.90
CA GLY A 153 15.44 5.72 7.39
C GLY A 153 16.95 5.90 7.47
N ARG A 154 17.73 4.88 7.90
CA ARG A 154 19.21 4.97 7.83
C ARG A 154 19.69 5.02 6.38
N TYR A 155 19.09 4.19 5.53
CA TYR A 155 19.32 4.15 4.09
C TYR A 155 18.07 4.55 3.31
N GLY A 156 16.88 4.30 3.86
CA GLY A 156 15.61 4.57 3.18
C GLY A 156 15.54 3.90 1.81
N PHE A 157 15.25 4.67 0.76
CA PHE A 157 15.20 4.17 -0.62
C PHE A 157 16.55 3.71 -1.19
N LEU A 158 17.66 3.98 -0.49
CA LEU A 158 19.03 3.60 -0.89
C LEU A 158 19.53 2.37 -0.09
N LEU A 159 18.61 1.48 0.30
CA LEU A 159 18.93 0.26 1.03
C LEU A 159 20.03 -0.56 0.29
N PRO A 160 21.12 -0.96 0.97
CA PRO A 160 22.22 -1.69 0.34
C PRO A 160 21.77 -3.02 -0.28
N ALA A 161 22.37 -3.42 -1.41
CA ALA A 161 21.98 -4.63 -2.13
C ALA A 161 22.11 -5.92 -1.27
N ASN A 162 23.04 -5.96 -0.32
CA ASN A 162 23.20 -7.09 0.60
C ASN A 162 22.04 -7.23 1.61
N GLN A 163 21.13 -6.26 1.70
CA GLN A 163 19.90 -6.33 2.48
C GLN A 163 18.71 -6.85 1.68
N ILE A 164 18.84 -7.06 0.36
CA ILE A 164 17.74 -7.57 -0.49
C ILE A 164 17.28 -8.94 0.00
N LEU A 165 18.20 -9.90 0.13
CA LEU A 165 17.86 -11.26 0.56
C LEU A 165 17.29 -11.30 1.98
N PRO A 166 17.94 -10.69 3.01
CA PRO A 166 17.35 -10.65 4.34
C PRO A 166 15.94 -10.02 4.39
N THR A 167 15.71 -8.96 3.61
CA THR A 167 14.39 -8.31 3.53
C THR A 167 13.37 -9.22 2.86
N ALA A 168 13.73 -9.89 1.77
CA ALA A 168 12.83 -10.78 1.04
C ALA A 168 12.45 -12.02 1.88
N GLU A 169 13.43 -12.64 2.55
CA GLU A 169 13.21 -13.84 3.37
C GLU A 169 12.26 -13.60 4.54
N GLU A 170 12.45 -12.52 5.30
CA GLU A 170 11.54 -12.21 6.43
C GLU A 170 10.15 -11.79 5.94
N THR A 171 10.09 -11.03 4.84
CA THR A 171 8.82 -10.58 4.26
C THR A 171 8.01 -11.78 3.76
N TRP A 172 8.67 -12.78 3.19
CA TRP A 172 8.04 -14.02 2.73
C TRP A 172 7.31 -14.76 3.87
N LEU A 173 7.86 -14.76 5.09
CA LEU A 173 7.18 -15.36 6.24
C LEU A 173 5.87 -14.65 6.57
N ALA A 174 5.85 -13.31 6.55
CA ALA A 174 4.61 -12.55 6.75
C ALA A 174 3.60 -12.78 5.62
N LEU A 175 4.05 -12.79 4.36
CA LEU A 175 3.20 -13.07 3.20
C LEU A 175 2.54 -14.45 3.32
N ARG A 176 3.30 -15.47 3.74
CA ARG A 176 2.77 -16.82 3.97
C ARG A 176 1.67 -16.84 5.03
N VAL A 177 1.85 -16.13 6.14
CA VAL A 177 0.82 -16.04 7.18
C VAL A 177 -0.48 -15.45 6.62
N ILE A 178 -0.40 -14.39 5.82
CA ILE A 178 -1.59 -13.76 5.20
C ILE A 178 -2.24 -14.71 4.18
N MET A 179 -1.44 -15.40 3.36
CA MET A 179 -1.93 -16.37 2.37
C MET A 179 -2.60 -17.58 3.03
N GLU A 180 -2.01 -18.14 4.08
CA GLU A 180 -2.57 -19.26 4.84
C GLU A 180 -3.89 -18.85 5.52
N HIS A 181 -3.94 -17.65 6.13
CA HIS A 181 -5.19 -17.13 6.68
C HIS A 181 -6.26 -16.96 5.60
N THR A 182 -5.90 -16.41 4.43
CA THR A 182 -6.83 -16.25 3.30
C THR A 182 -7.37 -17.58 2.80
N ARG A 183 -6.53 -18.62 2.73
CA ARG A 183 -6.92 -19.98 2.34
C ARG A 183 -7.94 -20.57 3.31
N ASP A 184 -7.74 -20.35 4.61
CA ASP A 184 -8.50 -21.01 5.67
C ASP A 184 -9.79 -20.25 6.06
N HIS A 185 -9.99 -19.03 5.55
CA HIS A 185 -11.16 -18.18 5.81
C HIS A 185 -11.82 -17.72 4.49
N PRO A 186 -12.41 -18.65 3.72
CA PRO A 186 -13.07 -18.31 2.45
C PRO A 186 -14.35 -17.49 2.67
N TYR A 187 -14.61 -16.56 1.75
CA TYR A 187 -15.85 -15.79 1.62
C TYR A 187 -16.13 -15.51 0.14
#